data_AF-A0A6M1ZKJ6-F1
#
_entry.id   AF-A0A6M1ZKJ6-F1
#
_cell.length_a   1.000
_cell.length_b   1.000
_cell.length_c   1.000
_cell.angle_alpha   90.00
_cell.angle_beta   90.00
_cell.angle_gamma   90.00
#
_symmetry.space_group_name_H-M   'P 1'
#
loop_
_entity.id
_entity.type
_entity.pdbx_description
1 polymer ?
#
loop_
_entity_poly.entity_id
_entity_poly.type
_entity_poly.pdbx_seq_one_letter_code
_entity_poly.pdbx_strand_id
1 'polypeptide(L)' 'KPKHPYVSIKYRDFWFYIEDDDLHSKKTFMLLLELYNLQSGRGPDKGPILTLPLGVG' A
#
# COMPACT_ATOMS: atom_id res chain seq x y z
N LYS A 1 -19.79 6.11 0.60
CA LYS A 1 -19.10 4.87 0.15
C LYS A 1 -20.00 4.21 -0.90
N PRO A 2 -19.49 3.90 -2.11
CA PRO A 2 -20.25 3.21 -3.15
C PRO A 2 -20.57 1.76 -2.74
N LYS A 3 -21.58 1.15 -3.36
CA LYS A 3 -22.06 -0.21 -3.02
C LYS A 3 -21.05 -1.29 -3.44
N HIS A 4 -20.41 -1.10 -4.60
CA HIS A 4 -19.46 -2.03 -5.19
C HIS A 4 -18.26 -1.26 -5.78
N PRO A 5 -17.39 -0.65 -4.95
CA PRO A 5 -16.16 -0.05 -5.47
C PRO A 5 -15.20 -1.14 -5.93
N TYR A 6 -14.43 -0.83 -6.98
CA TYR A 6 -13.27 -1.64 -7.33
C TYR A 6 -12.21 -1.63 -6.21
N VAL A 7 -11.96 -0.44 -5.65
CA VAL A 7 -11.11 -0.24 -4.47
C VAL A 7 -11.67 0.91 -3.66
N SER A 8 -11.55 0.83 -2.33
CA SER A 8 -11.92 1.92 -1.44
C SER A 8 -10.97 2.02 -0.26
N ILE A 9 -10.63 3.23 0.14
CA ILE A 9 -9.78 3.52 1.30
C ILE A 9 -10.38 4.66 2.12
N LYS A 10 -10.27 4.55 3.45
CA LYS A 10 -10.64 5.64 4.37
C LYS A 10 -9.38 6.45 4.69
N TYR A 11 -9.42 7.76 4.47
CA TYR A 11 -8.31 8.66 4.76
C TYR A 11 -8.84 10.01 5.26
N ARG A 12 -8.31 10.49 6.39
CA ARG A 12 -8.73 11.75 7.05
C ARG A 12 -10.24 11.90 7.18
N ASP A 13 -10.89 10.86 7.68
CA ASP A 13 -12.35 10.78 7.83
C ASP A 13 -13.19 10.84 6.54
N PHE A 14 -12.55 10.81 5.37
CA PHE A 14 -13.22 10.71 4.07
C PHE A 14 -12.97 9.34 3.42
N TRP A 15 -13.95 8.91 2.60
CA TRP A 15 -13.83 7.72 1.78
C TRP A 15 -13.43 8.12 0.35
N PHE A 16 -12.32 7.55 -0.10
CA PHE A 16 -11.87 7.63 -1.49
C PHE A 16 -12.06 6.26 -2.13
N TYR A 17 -12.42 6.22 -3.39
CA TYR A 17 -12.71 4.98 -4.08
C TYR A 17 -12.59 5.14 -5.60
N ILE A 18 -12.50 4.00 -6.29
CA ILE A 18 -12.69 3.89 -7.74
C ILE A 18 -13.98 3.09 -7.94
N GLU A 19 -14.92 3.60 -8.75
CA GLU A 19 -16.14 2.88 -9.11
C GLU A 19 -15.80 1.63 -9.95
N ASP A 20 -16.64 0.60 -9.89
CA ASP A 20 -16.34 -0.65 -10.61
C ASP A 20 -16.48 -0.54 -12.14
N ASP A 21 -17.25 0.43 -12.65
CA ASP A 21 -17.36 0.70 -14.09
C ASP A 21 -16.37 1.77 -14.60
N ASP A 22 -15.58 2.39 -13.72
CA ASP A 22 -14.57 3.38 -14.09
C ASP A 22 -13.28 2.72 -14.63
N LEU A 23 -13.36 2.26 -15.87
CA LEU A 23 -12.23 1.64 -16.58
C LEU A 23 -11.03 2.59 -16.74
N HIS A 24 -11.28 3.90 -16.84
CA HIS A 24 -10.20 4.88 -17.03
C HIS A 24 -9.33 4.97 -15.78
N SER A 25 -9.94 5.17 -14.62
CA SER A 25 -9.22 5.20 -13.34
C SER A 25 -8.56 3.86 -13.02
N LYS A 26 -9.22 2.72 -13.32
CA LYS A 26 -8.64 1.38 -13.16
C LYS A 26 -7.34 1.21 -13.94
N LYS A 27 -7.28 1.66 -15.19
CA LYS A 27 -6.07 1.58 -16.03
C LYS A 27 -4.91 2.37 -15.42
N THR A 28 -5.15 3.60 -15.00
CA THR A 28 -4.13 4.43 -14.34
C THR A 28 -3.66 3.81 -13.02
N PHE A 29 -4.59 3.29 -12.22
CA PHE A 29 -4.27 2.63 -10.95
C PHE A 29 -3.42 1.36 -11.15
N MET A 30 -3.77 0.51 -12.14
CA MET A 30 -2.99 -0.67 -12.49
C MET A 30 -1.59 -0.32 -12.99
N LEU A 31 -1.44 0.73 -13.80
CA LEU A 31 -0.13 1.20 -14.23
C LEU A 31 0.75 1.62 -13.04
N LEU A 32 0.18 2.37 -12.08
CA LEU A 32 0.90 2.76 -10.87
C LEU A 32 1.30 1.54 -10.02
N LEU A 33 0.41 0.55 -9.90
CA LEU A 33 0.69 -0.70 -9.20
C LEU A 33 1.84 -1.47 -9.88
N GLU A 34 1.85 -1.53 -11.21
CA GLU A 34 2.92 -2.16 -11.98
C GLU A 34 4.26 -1.43 -11.76
N LEU A 35 4.29 -0.10 -11.84
CA LEU A 35 5.47 0.71 -11.56
C LEU A 35 5.97 0.55 -10.11
N TYR A 36 5.06 0.39 -9.16
CA TYR A 36 5.40 0.09 -7.76
C TYR A 36 6.01 -1.30 -7.61
N ASN A 37 5.41 -2.32 -8.25
CA ASN A 37 5.90 -3.69 -8.22
C ASN A 37 7.27 -3.82 -8.89
N LEU A 38 7.54 -3.07 -9.97
CA LEU A 38 8.86 -3.01 -10.60
C LEU A 38 9.95 -2.47 -9.65
N GLN A 39 9.58 -1.59 -8.71
CA GLN A 39 10.50 -1.07 -7.68
C GLN A 39 10.73 -2.05 -6.52
N SER A 40 10.04 -3.19 -6.46
CA SER A 40 10.15 -4.17 -5.36
C SER A 40 11.45 -5.00 -5.34
N GLY A 41 12.49 -4.53 -6.04
CA GLY A 41 13.88 -4.95 -5.86
C GLY A 41 14.64 -4.08 -4.86
N ARG A 42 14.24 -4.14 -3.58
CA ARG A 42 15.01 -3.81 -2.36
C ARG A 42 14.03 -3.91 -1.19
N GLY A 43 13.75 -5.13 -0.76
CA GLY A 43 13.23 -5.33 0.60
C GLY A 43 14.19 -4.65 1.58
N PRO A 44 13.71 -4.10 2.71
CA PRO A 44 14.63 -3.62 3.73
C PRO A 44 15.58 -4.77 4.03
N ASP A 45 16.89 -4.55 3.91
CA ASP A 45 17.88 -5.37 4.57
C ASP A 45 17.54 -5.32 6.06
N LYS A 46 16.68 -6.23 6.50
CA LYS A 46 16.50 -6.57 7.91
C LYS A 46 17.74 -7.38 8.28
N GLY A 47 18.90 -6.75 8.20
CA GLY A 47 20.07 -7.20 8.93
C GLY A 47 19.65 -7.38 10.39
N PRO A 48 20.19 -8.39 11.08
CA PRO A 48 19.75 -8.72 12.43
C PRO A 48 19.87 -7.50 13.34
N ILE A 49 18.77 -7.10 13.97
CA ILE A 49 18.78 -6.06 15.00
C ILE A 49 19.39 -6.70 16.25
N LEU A 50 20.67 -6.44 16.49
CA LEU A 50 21.35 -6.85 17.72
C LEU A 50 20.87 -5.95 18.87
N THR A 51 20.00 -6.48 19.73
CA THR A 51 19.59 -5.80 20.96
C THR A 51 20.36 -6.42 22.13
N LEU A 52 21.33 -5.69 22.69
CA LEU A 52 22.00 -6.09 23.92
C LEU A 52 21.04 -5.84 25.10
N PRO A 53 20.79 -6.81 25.99
CA PRO A 53 20.11 -6.51 27.25
C PRO A 53 21.04 -5.68 28.14
N LEU A 54 20.58 -4.52 28.61
CA LEU A 54 21.21 -3.85 29.74
C LEU A 54 20.85 -4.68 30.98
N GLY A 55 21.74 -5.58 31.37
CA GLY A 55 21.62 -6.33 32.60
C GLY A 55 21.55 -5.37 33.80
N VAL A 56 20.47 -5.42 34.55
CA VAL A 56 20.41 -4.93 35.92
C VAL A 56 21.02 -6.01 36.80
N GLY A 57 22.26 -5.77 37.21
CA GLY A 57 22.95 -6.45 38.30
C GLY A 57 23.39 -5.41 39.31
#